data_AF-A0A8H7E2L2-F1
#
_entry.id   AF-A0A8H7E2L2-F1
#
_cell.length_a   1.000
_cell.length_b   1.000
_cell.length_c   1.000
_cell.angle_alpha   90.00
_cell.angle_beta   90.00
_cell.angle_gamma   90.00
#
_symmetry.space_group_name_H-M   'P 1'
#
loop_
_entity.id
_entity.type
_entity.pdbx_description
1 polymer ?
#
loop_
_entity_poly.entity_id
_entity_poly.type
_entity_poly.pdbx_seq_one_letter_code
_entity_poly.pdbx_strand_id
1 'polypeptide(L)'
;MEYHRRKFKFLHYAGGSYIVGASQLIIDGHIKAKQGTVARINPHSLLLDDGTELPADEIIWATGSTSMLDMTRKIMATYSANQLKEVWGLDEEGELR
;
A
#
# COMPACT_ATOMS: atom_id res chain seq x y z
N MET A 1 -19.73 -14.64 -3.03
CA MET A 1 -18.67 -15.18 -2.15
C MET A 1 -17.39 -14.35 -2.28
N GLU A 2 -17.50 -13.02 -2.17
CA GLU A 2 -16.44 -12.07 -2.57
C GLU A 2 -16.12 -11.13 -1.41
N TYR A 3 -15.75 -11.69 -0.25
CA TYR A 3 -15.49 -10.87 0.94
C TYR A 3 -14.20 -11.24 1.70
N HIS A 4 -13.49 -12.30 1.29
CA HIS A 4 -12.35 -12.82 2.05
C HIS A 4 -10.96 -12.49 1.46
N ARG A 5 -10.90 -11.87 0.26
CA ARG A 5 -9.64 -11.68 -0.47
C ARG A 5 -8.81 -10.43 -0.11
N ARG A 6 -9.12 -9.73 0.99
CA ARG A 6 -8.43 -8.46 1.38
C ARG A 6 -7.63 -8.54 2.69
N LYS A 7 -7.34 -9.73 3.21
CA LYS A 7 -6.78 -9.87 4.57
C LYS A 7 -5.27 -9.62 4.68
N PHE A 8 -4.50 -9.67 3.59
CA PHE A 8 -3.03 -9.55 3.67
C PHE A 8 -2.46 -8.54 2.67
N LYS A 9 -2.65 -7.23 2.96
CA LYS A 9 -2.07 -6.13 2.17
C LYS A 9 -0.55 -6.27 1.98
N PHE A 10 0.14 -6.85 2.97
CA PHE A 10 1.55 -7.20 2.91
C PHE A 10 1.92 -8.06 1.69
N LEU A 11 1.13 -9.10 1.42
CA LEU A 11 1.41 -10.05 0.34
C LEU A 11 1.23 -9.42 -1.05
N HIS A 12 0.35 -8.42 -1.18
CA HIS A 12 0.06 -7.78 -2.46
C HIS A 12 0.94 -6.56 -2.78
N TYR A 13 1.35 -5.78 -1.78
CA TYR A 13 2.09 -4.51 -1.99
C TYR A 13 3.54 -4.54 -1.50
N ALA A 14 4.06 -5.72 -1.12
CA ALA A 14 5.33 -5.87 -0.42
C ALA A 14 5.45 -4.87 0.76
N GLY A 15 4.32 -4.53 1.36
CA GLY A 15 4.16 -3.39 2.25
C GLY A 15 3.15 -3.71 3.34
N GLY A 16 3.58 -3.64 4.59
CA GLY A 16 2.80 -4.10 5.74
C GLY A 16 3.62 -4.38 6.99
N SER A 17 4.95 -4.27 6.91
CA SER A 17 5.79 -4.24 8.09
C SER A 17 5.64 -2.88 8.75
N TYR A 18 5.02 -2.84 9.93
CA TYR A 18 5.32 -1.79 10.90
C TYR A 18 6.78 -2.02 11.35
N ILE A 19 7.72 -1.36 10.66
CA ILE A 19 9.13 -1.37 11.05
C ILE A 19 9.23 -0.40 12.23
N VAL A 20 9.21 -0.95 13.44
CA VAL A 20 9.37 -0.33 14.77
C VAL A 20 9.82 1.14 14.75
N GLY A 21 8.94 2.07 15.18
CA GLY A 21 9.27 3.49 15.34
C GLY A 21 8.05 4.44 15.31
N ALA A 22 8.22 5.66 15.83
CA ALA A 22 7.24 6.76 15.82
C ALA A 22 5.97 6.63 16.69
N SER A 23 5.68 5.50 17.36
CA SER A 23 4.54 5.41 18.30
C SER A 23 4.58 6.49 19.37
N GLN A 24 5.75 6.72 19.98
CA GLN A 24 5.88 7.76 21.01
C GLN A 24 5.60 9.15 20.43
N LEU A 25 6.03 9.43 19.21
CA LEU A 25 5.75 10.71 18.53
C LEU A 25 4.26 10.90 18.21
N ILE A 26 3.52 9.82 17.96
CA ILE A 26 2.06 9.88 17.81
C ILE A 26 1.41 10.14 19.16
N ILE A 27 1.81 9.42 20.22
CA ILE A 27 1.31 9.59 21.59
C ILE A 27 1.55 11.02 22.08
N ASP A 28 2.74 11.56 21.84
CA ASP A 28 3.14 12.91 22.22
C ASP A 28 2.53 14.00 21.32
N GLY A 29 1.81 13.61 20.26
CA GLY A 29 1.11 14.54 19.35
C GLY A 29 2.00 15.23 18.30
N HIS A 30 3.27 14.84 18.19
CA HIS A 30 4.18 15.31 17.15
C HIS A 30 3.81 14.80 15.76
N ILE A 31 3.18 13.62 15.68
CA ILE A 31 2.64 13.06 14.44
C ILE A 31 1.12 12.95 14.57
N LYS A 32 0.40 13.65 13.69
CA LYS A 32 -1.06 13.59 13.61
C LYS A 32 -1.49 12.46 12.67
N ALA A 33 -2.51 11.70 13.07
CA ALA A 33 -3.11 10.66 12.24
C ALA A 33 -4.54 11.07 11.83
N LYS A 34 -4.83 11.04 10.53
CA LYS A 34 -6.17 11.27 9.97
C LYS A 34 -6.52 10.09 9.07
N GLN A 35 -7.64 9.44 9.36
CA GLN A 35 -8.20 8.40 8.49
C GLN A 35 -9.02 9.06 7.37
N GLY A 36 -8.97 8.50 6.17
CA GLY A 36 -9.75 8.95 5.02
C GLY A 36 -9.16 8.48 3.69
N THR A 37 -9.88 8.73 2.60
CA THR A 37 -9.37 8.51 1.23
C THR A 37 -8.99 9.85 0.62
N VAL A 38 -7.87 9.90 -0.09
CA VAL A 38 -7.49 11.11 -0.84
C VAL A 38 -8.48 11.33 -1.99
N ALA A 39 -9.15 12.48 -2.01
CA ALA A 39 -10.05 12.90 -3.08
C ALA A 39 -9.33 13.78 -4.12
N ARG A 40 -8.43 14.67 -3.67
CA ARG A 40 -7.68 15.58 -4.55
C ARG A 40 -6.39 16.08 -3.89
N ILE A 41 -5.36 16.29 -4.70
CA ILE A 41 -4.19 17.10 -4.32
C ILE A 41 -4.38 18.51 -4.90
N ASN A 42 -4.29 19.51 -4.04
CA ASN A 42 -4.27 20.92 -4.38
C ASN A 42 -2.84 21.46 -4.27
N PRO A 43 -2.55 22.68 -4.79
CA PRO A 43 -1.18 23.22 -4.77
C PRO A 43 -0.50 23.27 -3.39
N HIS A 44 -1.28 23.44 -2.30
CA HIS A 44 -0.76 23.57 -0.92
C HIS A 44 -1.55 22.73 0.09
N SER A 45 -2.31 21.74 -0.37
CA SER A 45 -3.17 20.93 0.50
C SER A 45 -3.59 19.59 -0.11
N LEU A 46 -4.09 18.71 0.75
CA LEU A 46 -4.68 17.41 0.42
C LEU A 46 -6.14 17.41 0.86
N LEU A 47 -7.06 17.24 -0.09
CA LEU A 47 -8.50 17.11 0.19
C LEU A 47 -8.85 15.63 0.36
N LEU A 48 -9.51 15.31 1.46
CA LEU A 48 -10.06 13.98 1.73
C LEU A 48 -11.52 13.86 1.24
N ASP A 49 -11.97 12.63 1.08
CA ASP A 49 -13.33 12.28 0.65
C ASP A 49 -14.43 12.74 1.62
N ASP A 50 -14.10 12.93 2.90
CA ASP A 50 -14.99 13.53 3.91
C ASP A 50 -15.07 15.07 3.84
N GLY A 51 -14.39 15.69 2.87
CA GLY A 51 -14.32 17.14 2.70
C GLY A 51 -13.27 17.84 3.58
N THR A 52 -12.54 17.12 4.44
CA THR A 52 -11.44 17.69 5.21
C THR A 52 -10.29 18.09 4.29
N GLU A 53 -9.82 19.33 4.43
CA GLU A 53 -8.64 19.82 3.73
C GLU A 53 -7.44 19.91 4.69
N LEU A 54 -6.33 19.25 4.33
CA LEU A 54 -5.11 19.21 5.11
C LEU A 54 -4.03 20.05 4.42
N PRO A 55 -3.57 21.17 5.01
CA PRO A 55 -2.45 21.93 4.48
C PRO A 55 -1.18 21.08 4.44
N ALA A 56 -0.42 21.19 3.35
CA ALA A 56 0.85 20.49 3.19
C ALA A 56 1.77 21.28 2.26
N ASP A 57 3.02 21.47 2.69
CA ASP A 57 4.09 21.97 1.84
C ASP A 57 4.66 20.86 0.96
N GLU A 58 4.64 19.61 1.47
CA GLU A 58 5.18 18.42 0.81
C GLU A 58 4.25 17.22 1.01
N ILE A 59 4.14 16.37 -0.02
CA ILE A 59 3.31 15.16 0.00
C ILE A 59 4.17 13.95 -0.37
N ILE A 60 4.29 13.01 0.56
CA ILE A 60 5.08 11.79 0.39
C ILE A 60 4.13 10.60 0.17
N TRP A 61 4.22 9.97 -1.00
CA TRP A 61 3.45 8.76 -1.32
C TRP A 61 4.12 7.51 -0.75
N ALA A 62 3.81 7.20 0.51
CA ALA A 62 4.26 5.99 1.20
C ALA A 62 3.30 4.79 0.98
N THR A 63 2.74 4.64 -0.22
CA THR A 63 1.66 3.67 -0.53
C THR A 63 2.13 2.27 -0.94
N GLY A 64 3.40 1.93 -0.70
CA GLY A 64 3.98 0.64 -1.07
C GLY A 64 4.37 0.55 -2.54
N SER A 65 4.60 -0.68 -3.03
CA SER A 65 5.07 -0.97 -4.39
C SER A 65 4.15 -1.96 -5.10
N THR A 66 4.28 -2.07 -6.43
CA THR A 66 3.60 -3.11 -7.21
C THR A 66 4.22 -4.49 -6.95
N SER A 67 3.52 -5.56 -7.35
CA SER A 67 4.03 -6.92 -7.20
C SER A 67 5.37 -7.11 -7.93
N MET A 68 6.23 -7.99 -7.39
CA MET A 68 7.49 -8.36 -8.06
C MET A 68 7.24 -8.93 -9.45
N LEU A 69 6.13 -9.66 -9.62
CA LEU A 69 5.73 -10.25 -10.90
C LEU A 69 5.39 -9.18 -11.95
N ASP A 70 4.70 -8.10 -11.56
CA ASP A 70 4.41 -6.99 -12.46
C ASP A 70 5.69 -6.26 -12.89
N MET A 71 6.67 -6.16 -12.00
CA MET A 71 7.99 -5.67 -12.35
C MET A 71 8.69 -6.61 -13.34
N THR A 72 8.67 -7.93 -13.09
CA THR A 72 9.27 -8.92 -14.00
C THR A 72 8.66 -8.87 -15.40
N ARG A 73 7.33 -8.71 -15.52
CA ARG A 73 6.64 -8.55 -16.81
C ARG A 73 7.10 -7.33 -17.61
N LYS A 74 7.55 -6.26 -16.94
CA LYS A 74 8.08 -5.05 -17.59
C LYS A 74 9.50 -5.24 -18.11
N ILE A 75 10.28 -6.13 -17.50
CA ILE A 75 11.71 -6.32 -17.80
C ILE A 75 11.94 -7.51 -18.74
N MET A 76 11.18 -8.60 -18.57
CA MET A 76 11.33 -9.84 -19.34
C MET A 76 10.24 -9.98 -20.40
N ALA A 77 10.50 -10.83 -21.42
CA ALA A 77 9.48 -11.17 -22.41
C ALA A 77 8.25 -11.81 -21.74
N THR A 78 7.06 -11.36 -22.16
CA THR A 78 5.75 -11.74 -21.57
C THR A 78 5.58 -13.24 -21.41
N TYR A 79 6.07 -14.03 -22.37
CA TYR A 79 5.98 -15.49 -22.31
C TYR A 79 6.65 -16.07 -21.07
N SER A 80 7.88 -15.64 -20.77
CA SER A 80 8.65 -16.13 -19.62
C SER A 80 8.05 -15.67 -18.30
N ALA A 81 7.57 -14.42 -18.23
CA ALA A 81 6.94 -13.89 -17.03
C ALA A 81 5.61 -14.61 -16.70
N ASN A 82 4.88 -15.09 -17.69
CA ASN A 82 3.63 -15.83 -17.50
C ASN A 82 3.84 -17.25 -16.95
N GLN A 83 5.07 -17.78 -16.98
CA GLN A 83 5.40 -19.07 -16.35
C GLN A 83 5.66 -18.92 -14.84
N LEU A 84 5.80 -17.69 -14.35
CA LEU A 84 6.10 -17.41 -12.95
C LEU A 84 4.82 -17.25 -12.14
N LYS A 85 4.83 -17.80 -10.92
CA LYS A 85 3.77 -17.63 -9.94
C LYS A 85 4.06 -16.41 -9.05
N GLU A 86 3.05 -15.88 -8.37
CA GLU A 86 3.26 -14.81 -7.37
C GLU A 86 4.24 -15.25 -6.28
N VAL A 87 5.13 -14.33 -5.90
CA VAL A 87 6.07 -14.48 -4.78
C VAL A 87 5.30 -14.16 -3.49
N TRP A 88 5.34 -15.04 -2.48
CA TRP A 88 4.51 -14.96 -1.27
C TRP A 88 3.00 -15.01 -1.57
N GLY A 89 2.62 -15.81 -2.58
CA GLY A 89 1.21 -16.02 -2.92
C GLY A 89 0.50 -16.90 -1.89
N LEU A 90 -0.82 -17.01 -2.04
CA LEU A 90 -1.61 -18.01 -1.33
C LEU A 90 -1.86 -19.24 -2.22
N ASP A 91 -1.98 -20.41 -1.61
CA ASP A 91 -2.47 -21.62 -2.26
C ASP A 91 -4.02 -21.69 -2.27
N GLU A 92 -4.58 -22.81 -2.69
CA GLU A 92 -6.03 -23.02 -2.80
C GLU A 92 -6.72 -23.08 -1.42
N GLU A 93 -5.98 -23.42 -0.37
CA GLU A 93 -6.45 -23.48 1.02
C GLU A 93 -6.34 -22.11 1.71
N GLY A 94 -5.62 -21.17 1.09
CA GLY A 94 -5.40 -19.82 1.60
C GLY A 94 -4.15 -19.69 2.46
N GLU A 95 -3.26 -20.67 2.41
CA GLU A 95 -1.98 -20.69 3.13
C GLU A 95 -0.85 -20.11 2.26
N LEU A 96 0.20 -19.61 2.92
CA LEU A 96 1.36 -19.01 2.26
C LEU A 96 2.17 -20.07 1.49
N ARG A 97 2.58 -19.76 0.25
CA ARG A 97 3.40 -20.63 -0.60
C ARG A 97 4.64 -19.97 -1.19
#